data_AF-A0A6P0GAY2-F1
#
_entry.id   AF-A0A6P0GAY2-F1
#
_cell.length_a   1.000
_cell.length_b   1.000
_cell.length_c   1.000
_cell.angle_alpha   90.00
_cell.angle_beta   90.00
_cell.angle_gamma   90.00
#
_symmetry.space_group_name_H-M   'P 1'
#
loop_
_entity.id
_entity.type
_entity.pdbx_description
1 polymer ?
#
loop_
_entity_poly.entity_id
_entity_poly.type
_entity_poly.pdbx_seq_one_letter_code
_entity_poly.pdbx_strand_id
1 'polypeptide(L)'
;MRSTGEADDRRDLERLALEDWPERAGARVRSVTIAGNRAKVALAVNGNYDYWVYYQRDGGGWQETASSNGPTTEWEDRSVIAW
;
A
#
# COMPACT_ATOMS: atom_id res chain seq x y z
N MET A 1 18.80 11.79 11.74
CA MET A 1 18.58 10.36 12.08
C MET A 1 17.11 10.04 11.82
N ARG A 2 16.75 9.56 10.61
CA ARG A 2 15.38 9.16 10.22
C ARG A 2 15.48 8.04 9.17
N SER A 3 16.12 6.93 9.50
CA SER A 3 16.49 5.96 8.44
C SER A 3 16.13 4.50 8.73
N THR A 4 15.78 4.15 9.97
CA THR A 4 15.40 2.77 10.31
C THR A 4 13.89 2.57 10.18
N GLY A 5 13.08 3.39 10.86
CA GLY A 5 11.62 3.22 10.89
C GLY A 5 10.93 3.33 9.51
N GLU A 6 11.37 4.23 8.63
CA GLU A 6 10.78 4.37 7.29
C GLU A 6 11.12 3.17 6.38
N ALA A 7 12.33 2.61 6.54
CA ALA A 7 12.75 1.43 5.78
C ALA A 7 12.04 0.16 6.26
N ASP A 8 11.83 0.03 7.57
CA ASP A 8 11.03 -1.04 8.17
C ASP A 8 9.56 -0.92 7.75
N ASP A 9 8.97 0.28 7.86
CA ASP A 9 7.59 0.55 7.42
C ASP A 9 7.40 0.21 5.94
N ARG A 10 8.36 0.58 5.09
CA ARG A 10 8.33 0.24 3.68
C ARG A 10 8.34 -1.28 3.45
N ARG A 11 9.19 -2.03 4.15
CA ARG A 11 9.26 -3.49 4.02
C ARG A 11 7.99 -4.17 4.49
N ASP A 12 7.40 -3.68 5.58
CA ASP A 12 6.12 -4.19 6.07
C ASP A 12 5.00 -3.95 5.06
N LEU A 13 4.91 -2.75 4.50
CA LEU A 13 3.94 -2.40 3.47
C LEU A 13 4.11 -3.22 2.19
N GLU A 14 5.35 -3.46 1.75
CA GLU A 14 5.66 -4.34 0.62
C GLU A 14 5.18 -5.77 0.86
N ARG A 15 5.41 -6.30 2.07
CA ARG A 15 4.96 -7.63 2.48
C ARG A 15 3.44 -7.72 2.53
N LEU A 16 2.79 -6.79 3.23
CA LEU A 16 1.32 -6.77 3.39
C LEU A 16 0.62 -6.69 2.03
N ALA A 17 1.08 -5.80 1.14
CA ALA A 17 0.44 -5.61 -0.16
C ALA A 17 0.56 -6.82 -1.11
N LEU A 18 1.46 -7.76 -0.82
CA LEU A 18 1.64 -8.99 -1.59
C LEU A 18 1.04 -10.22 -0.91
N GLU A 19 0.61 -10.12 0.36
CA GLU A 19 0.14 -11.26 1.17
C GLU A 19 -1.07 -11.98 0.56
N ASP A 20 -2.03 -11.23 0.02
CA ASP A 20 -3.24 -11.77 -0.58
C ASP A 20 -3.07 -12.20 -2.05
N TRP A 21 -1.90 -11.97 -2.64
CA TRP A 21 -1.66 -12.31 -4.05
C TRP A 21 -1.08 -13.71 -4.21
N PRO A 22 -1.74 -14.60 -4.97
CA PRO A 22 -1.16 -15.90 -5.27
C PRO A 22 0.06 -15.72 -6.19
N GLU A 23 1.09 -16.54 -6.02
CA GLU A 23 2.35 -16.43 -6.79
C GLU A 23 2.12 -16.36 -8.32
N ARG A 24 1.12 -17.10 -8.81
CA ARG A 24 0.72 -17.12 -10.23
C ARG A 24 0.23 -15.78 -10.78
N ALA A 25 -0.21 -14.86 -9.92
CA ALA A 25 -0.63 -13.51 -10.32
C ALA A 25 0.56 -12.61 -10.66
N GLY A 26 1.79 -13.02 -10.32
CA GLY A 26 3.00 -12.25 -10.62
C GLY A 26 2.95 -10.81 -10.08
N ALA A 27 2.27 -10.60 -8.95
CA ALA A 27 2.15 -9.30 -8.31
C ALA A 27 3.53 -8.82 -7.83
N ARG A 28 3.88 -7.58 -8.17
CA ARG A 28 5.16 -6.95 -7.79
C ARG A 28 4.94 -5.51 -7.36
N VAL A 29 5.58 -5.11 -6.28
CA VAL A 29 5.58 -3.71 -5.85
C VAL A 29 6.37 -2.86 -6.82
N ARG A 30 5.74 -1.81 -7.34
CA ARG A 30 6.38 -0.77 -8.16
C ARG A 30 6.86 0.39 -7.31
N SER A 31 6.03 0.84 -6.37
CA SER A 31 6.38 1.96 -5.48
C SER A 31 5.62 1.90 -4.17
N VAL A 32 6.24 2.48 -3.15
CA VAL A 32 5.64 2.72 -1.84
C VAL A 32 5.76 4.21 -1.56
N THR A 33 4.68 4.84 -1.13
CA THR A 33 4.66 6.24 -0.69
C THR A 33 4.09 6.29 0.72
N ILE A 34 4.83 6.87 1.66
CA ILE A 34 4.42 7.03 3.06
C ILE A 34 4.23 8.52 3.34
N ALA A 35 3.10 8.88 3.93
CA ALA A 35 2.75 10.24 4.32
C ALA A 35 2.15 10.22 5.73
N GLY A 36 2.98 10.47 6.75
CA GLY A 36 2.57 10.43 8.15
C GLY A 36 2.11 9.03 8.56
N ASN A 37 0.83 8.88 8.91
CA ASN A 37 0.22 7.59 9.26
C ASN A 37 -0.54 6.96 8.09
N ARG A 38 -0.27 7.35 6.85
CA ARG A 38 -0.88 6.78 5.65
C ARG A 38 0.19 6.28 4.71
N ALA A 39 -0.16 5.25 3.95
CA ALA A 39 0.69 4.77 2.89
C ALA A 39 -0.11 4.31 1.68
N LYS A 40 0.55 4.35 0.53
CA LYS A 40 0.06 3.85 -0.74
C LYS A 40 1.11 2.92 -1.32
N VAL A 41 0.68 1.74 -1.72
CA VAL A 41 1.51 0.76 -2.42
C VAL A 41 0.94 0.57 -3.82
N ALA A 42 1.75 0.85 -4.83
CA ALA A 42 1.41 0.57 -6.22
C ALA A 42 2.01 -0.79 -6.62
N LEU A 43 1.18 -1.66 -7.16
CA LEU A 43 1.54 -2.99 -7.63
C LEU A 43 1.37 -3.07 -9.15
N ALA A 44 2.19 -3.89 -9.78
CA ALA A 44 1.90 -4.45 -11.09
C ALA A 44 1.58 -5.94 -10.94
N VAL A 45 0.41 -6.33 -11.43
CA VAL A 45 -0.10 -7.70 -11.44
C VAL A 45 -0.10 -8.19 -12.89
N ASN A 46 0.25 -9.45 -13.10
CA ASN A 46 0.39 -10.05 -14.44
C ASN A 46 1.29 -9.24 -15.41
N GLY A 47 2.19 -8.41 -14.88
CA GLY A 47 3.14 -7.60 -15.65
C GLY A 47 2.61 -6.27 -16.20
N ASN A 48 1.30 -6.08 -16.35
CA ASN A 48 0.73 -4.89 -16.98
C ASN A 48 -0.54 -4.33 -16.31
N TYR A 49 -1.06 -5.00 -15.27
CA TYR A 49 -2.24 -4.56 -14.55
C TYR A 49 -1.83 -3.76 -13.32
N ASP A 50 -2.13 -2.46 -13.32
CA ASP A 50 -1.81 -1.63 -12.17
C ASP A 50 -2.88 -1.76 -11.09
N TYR A 51 -2.42 -1.93 -9.86
CA TYR A 51 -3.26 -2.07 -8.66
C TYR A 51 -2.71 -1.20 -7.54
N TRP A 52 -3.59 -0.63 -6.72
CA TRP A 52 -3.20 0.21 -5.59
C TRP A 52 -3.80 -0.33 -4.30
N VAL A 53 -2.99 -0.37 -3.25
CA VAL A 53 -3.40 -0.70 -1.89
C VAL A 53 -3.09 0.50 -1.00
N TYR A 54 -4.06 0.89 -0.20
CA TYR A 54 -4.00 2.02 0.70
C TYR A 54 -4.00 1.53 2.14
N TYR A 55 -3.08 2.06 2.93
CA TYR A 55 -2.90 1.68 4.31
C TYR A 55 -3.02 2.89 5.23
N GLN A 56 -3.54 2.64 6.43
CA GLN A 56 -3.47 3.57 7.54
C GLN A 56 -2.78 2.90 8.73
N ARG A 57 -1.88 3.64 9.39
CA ARG A 57 -1.22 3.20 10.61
C ARG A 57 -2.08 3.54 11.82
N ASP A 58 -2.35 2.53 12.63
CA ASP A 58 -2.99 2.64 13.94
C ASP A 58 -2.07 2.04 15.02
N GLY A 59 -2.57 1.88 16.25
CA GLY A 59 -1.79 1.34 17.36
C GLY A 59 -1.28 -0.10 17.15
N GLY A 60 -1.88 -0.85 16.23
CA GLY A 60 -1.51 -2.22 15.90
C GLY A 60 -0.56 -2.39 14.70
N GLY A 61 -0.29 -1.35 13.90
CA GLY A 61 0.53 -1.44 12.70
C GLY A 61 -0.12 -0.80 11.49
N TRP A 62 0.23 -1.25 10.28
CA TRP A 62 -0.41 -0.83 9.04
C TRP A 62 -1.62 -1.71 8.74
N GLN A 63 -2.77 -1.10 8.47
CA GLN A 63 -4.02 -1.78 8.13
C GLN A 63 -4.47 -1.34 6.74
N GLU A 64 -4.86 -2.29 5.89
CA GLU A 64 -5.48 -1.96 4.61
C GLU A 64 -6.82 -1.26 4.86
N THR A 65 -7.01 -0.13 4.19
CA THR A 65 -8.25 0.65 4.27
C THR A 65 -9.01 0.67 2.96
N ALA A 66 -8.32 0.50 1.83
CA ALA A 66 -8.91 0.34 0.52
C ALA A 66 -7.91 -0.29 -0.45
N SER A 67 -8.43 -0.94 -1.49
CA SER A 67 -7.64 -1.34 -2.64
C SER A 67 -8.45 -1.28 -3.93
N SER A 68 -7.79 -0.94 -5.04
CA SER A 68 -8.47 -0.76 -6.31
C SER A 68 -7.56 -0.83 -7.54
N ASN A 69 -8.20 -0.99 -8.70
CA ASN A 69 -7.57 -1.11 -10.02
C ASN A 69 -7.20 0.24 -10.67
N GLY A 70 -7.04 1.29 -9.86
CA GLY A 70 -6.74 2.63 -10.33
C GLY A 70 -6.29 3.53 -9.16
N PRO A 71 -5.61 4.65 -9.44
CA PRO A 71 -5.27 5.59 -8.40
C PRO A 71 -6.56 6.24 -7.89
N THR A 72 -6.91 5.99 -6.62
CA THR A 72 -7.87 6.82 -5.91
C THR A 72 -7.27 8.22 -5.77
N THR A 73 -7.86 9.19 -6.49
CA THR A 73 -7.73 10.60 -6.14
C THR A 73 -8.24 10.79 -4.72
N GLU A 74 -7.54 11.57 -3.89
CA GLU A 74 -7.95 11.89 -2.51
C GLU A 74 -7.69 10.80 -1.44
N TRP A 75 -6.74 9.88 -1.65
CA TRP A 75 -6.27 8.97 -0.58
C TRP A 75 -5.67 9.70 0.66
N GLU A 76 -5.30 10.97 0.50
CA GLU A 76 -4.85 11.85 1.58
C GLU A 76 -6.03 12.50 2.33
N ASP A 77 -7.22 12.50 1.72
CA ASP A 77 -8.45 13.00 2.34
C ASP A 77 -9.05 11.93 3.28
N ARG A 78 -9.55 12.35 4.45
CA ARG A 78 -10.07 11.40 5.46
C ARG A 78 -11.49 10.92 5.17
N SER A 79 -12.22 11.60 4.28
CA SER A 79 -13.61 11.30 3.97
C SER A 79 -13.77 10.28 2.84
N VAL A 80 -12.72 10.05 2.05
CA VAL A 80 -12.79 9.25 0.81
C VAL A 80 -12.52 7.75 1.03
N ILE A 81 -11.99 7.36 2.19
CA ILE A 81 -11.65 5.96 2.51
C ILE A 81 -12.76 5.27 3.33
N ALA A 82 -13.99 5.80 3.29
CA ALA A 82 -15.17 5.11 3.79
C ALA A 82 -16.01 4.69 2.57
N TRP A 83 -15.82 3.45 2.11
CA TRP A 83 -16.68 2.78 1.14
C TRP A 83 -17.05 1.39 1.64
#